data_AF-A0A536FDD1-F1
#
_entry.id   AF-A0A536FDD1-F1
#
_cell.length_a   1.000
_cell.length_b   1.000
_cell.length_c   1.000
_cell.angle_alpha   90.00
_cell.angle_beta   90.00
_cell.angle_gamma   90.00
#
_symmetry.space_group_name_H-M   'P 1'
#
loop_
_entity.id
_entity.type
_entity.pdbx_description
1 polymer ?
#
loop_
_entity_poly.entity_id
_entity_poly.type
_entity_poly.pdbx_seq_one_letter_code
_entity_poly.pdbx_strand_id
1 'polypeptide(L)'
;HYAVHKGKFFYEDLVKMIVASPVVAFVLEGPNAIAVVRAMVGATRPHEAAAGTIRGDYALVGLRNLIHASDAPETAESEIALWFPQGVIEYPRDVDRWMSEDKAPS
;
A
#
# COMPACT_ATOMS: atom_id res chain seq x y z
N HIS A 1 9.05 -1.01 -9.56
CA HIS A 1 7.80 -1.39 -8.89
C HIS A 1 7.35 -2.77 -9.35
N TYR A 2 6.74 -2.96 -10.53
CA TYR A 2 6.26 -4.28 -10.98
C TYR A 2 7.30 -5.21 -11.64
N ALA A 3 8.60 -5.01 -11.44
CA ALA A 3 9.64 -5.81 -12.12
C ALA A 3 9.50 -7.33 -11.86
N VAL A 4 9.04 -7.70 -10.66
CA VAL A 4 8.73 -9.06 -10.21
C VAL A 4 7.63 -9.74 -11.06
N HIS A 5 6.83 -8.98 -11.80
CA HIS A 5 5.78 -9.49 -12.67
C HIS A 5 6.16 -9.53 -14.15
N LYS A 6 7.38 -9.13 -14.52
CA LYS A 6 7.83 -9.14 -15.91
C LYS A 6 7.71 -10.55 -16.51
N GLY A 7 7.11 -10.63 -17.70
CA GLY A 7 6.85 -11.91 -18.40
C GLY A 7 5.50 -12.56 -18.06
N LYS A 8 4.74 -12.04 -17.09
CA LYS A 8 3.35 -12.47 -16.86
C LYS A 8 2.42 -11.80 -17.89
N PHE A 9 1.36 -12.51 -18.30
CA PHE A 9 0.44 -12.05 -19.34
C PHE A 9 -0.24 -10.70 -19.03
N PHE A 10 -0.36 -10.34 -17.75
CA PHE A 10 -0.99 -9.10 -17.29
C PHE A 10 0.02 -7.96 -17.01
N TYR A 11 1.32 -8.19 -17.20
CA TYR A 11 2.37 -7.22 -16.84
C TYR A 11 2.24 -5.90 -17.58
N GLU A 12 2.05 -5.96 -18.90
CA GLU A 12 1.91 -4.76 -19.73
C GLU A 12 0.68 -3.93 -19.33
N ASP A 13 -0.41 -4.58 -18.95
CA ASP A 13 -1.62 -3.88 -18.49
C ASP A 13 -1.42 -3.22 -17.13
N LEU A 14 -0.65 -3.85 -16.22
CA LEU A 14 -0.26 -3.24 -14.95
C LEU A 14 0.58 -1.98 -15.17
N VAL A 15 1.57 -2.05 -16.07
CA VAL A 15 2.43 -0.91 -16.39
C VAL A 15 1.61 0.22 -17.00
N LYS A 16 0.73 -0.08 -17.97
CA LYS A 16 -0.18 0.91 -18.57
C LYS A 16 -1.08 1.57 -17.53
N MET A 17 -1.58 0.81 -16.56
CA MET A 17 -2.47 1.32 -15.53
C MET A 17 -1.77 2.32 -14.61
N ILE A 18 -0.60 1.96 -14.06
CA ILE A 18 0.09 2.82 -13.08
C ILE A 18 0.64 4.12 -13.70
N VAL A 19 0.91 4.13 -15.01
CA VAL A 19 1.38 5.34 -15.73
C VAL A 19 0.26 6.12 -16.41
N ALA A 20 -1.00 5.67 -16.35
CA ALA A 20 -2.12 6.30 -17.05
C ALA A 20 -2.51 7.67 -16.46
N SER A 21 -2.18 7.93 -15.20
CA SER A 21 -2.57 9.12 -14.44
C SER A 21 -1.59 9.34 -13.30
N PRO A 22 -1.47 10.57 -12.77
CA PRO A 22 -0.73 10.80 -11.53
C PRO A 22 -1.22 9.88 -10.39
N VAL A 23 -0.28 9.44 -9.56
CA VAL A 23 -0.55 8.62 -8.37
C VAL A 23 -0.21 9.41 -7.11
N VAL A 24 -0.86 9.03 -6.01
CA VAL A 24 -0.48 9.49 -4.67
C VAL A 24 0.28 8.34 -4.00
N ALA A 25 1.57 8.56 -3.76
CA ALA A 25 2.40 7.64 -2.99
C ALA A 25 2.58 8.18 -1.57
N PHE A 26 2.53 7.29 -0.57
CA PHE A 26 2.78 7.62 0.83
C PHE A 26 3.32 6.40 1.57
N VAL A 27 3.98 6.64 2.70
CA VAL A 27 4.46 5.60 3.62
C VAL A 27 3.65 5.70 4.91
N LEU A 28 3.15 4.57 5.40
CA LEU A 28 2.44 4.48 6.67
C LEU A 28 3.26 3.69 7.67
N GLU A 29 3.31 4.19 8.90
CA GLU A 29 4.02 3.58 10.01
C GLU A 29 3.06 3.26 11.16
N GLY A 30 3.27 2.11 11.79
CA GLY A 30 2.57 1.70 12.99
C GLY A 30 2.66 0.19 13.25
N PRO A 31 2.12 -0.28 14.38
CA PRO A 31 2.10 -1.70 14.71
C PRO A 31 1.39 -2.51 13.62
N ASN A 32 2.06 -3.55 13.11
CA ASN A 32 1.54 -4.43 12.07
C ASN A 32 1.07 -3.69 10.79
N ALA A 33 1.66 -2.54 10.46
CA ALA A 33 1.19 -1.64 9.40
C ALA A 33 0.84 -2.35 8.08
N ILE A 34 1.70 -3.26 7.60
CA ILE A 34 1.45 -4.00 6.34
C ILE A 34 0.15 -4.81 6.41
N ALA A 35 -0.05 -5.58 7.48
CA ALA A 35 -1.23 -6.42 7.66
C ALA A 35 -2.49 -5.56 7.81
N VAL A 36 -2.42 -4.50 8.63
CA VAL A 36 -3.52 -3.56 8.87
C VAL A 36 -3.92 -2.84 7.58
N VAL A 37 -2.95 -2.27 6.85
CA VAL A 37 -3.20 -1.58 5.57
C VAL A 37 -3.79 -2.53 4.54
N ARG A 38 -3.26 -3.76 4.41
CA ARG A 38 -3.83 -4.75 3.50
C ARG A 38 -5.26 -5.15 3.85
N ALA A 39 -5.59 -5.26 5.14
CA ALA A 39 -6.95 -5.51 5.59
C ALA A 39 -7.89 -4.35 5.21
N MET A 40 -7.45 -3.10 5.40
CA MET A 40 -8.22 -1.90 4.99
C MET A 40 -8.38 -1.81 3.47
N VAL A 41 -7.36 -2.18 2.71
CA VAL A 41 -7.38 -2.17 1.24
C VAL A 41 -8.39 -3.18 0.69
N GLY A 42 -8.45 -4.38 1.27
CA GLY A 42 -9.33 -5.47 0.81
C GLY A 42 -8.72 -6.35 -0.28
N ALA A 43 -9.43 -7.43 -0.62
CA ALA A 43 -8.97 -8.45 -1.56
C ALA A 43 -8.58 -7.85 -2.94
N THR A 44 -7.60 -8.45 -3.63
CA THR A 44 -7.09 -7.95 -4.92
C THR A 44 -8.17 -7.81 -5.98
N ARG A 45 -9.14 -8.73 -5.98
CA ARG A 45 -10.33 -8.70 -6.84
C ARG A 45 -11.46 -7.98 -6.09
N PRO A 46 -11.98 -6.86 -6.62
CA PRO A 46 -12.98 -6.05 -5.90
C PRO A 46 -14.25 -6.82 -5.49
N HIS A 47 -14.74 -7.74 -6.32
CA HIS A 47 -15.92 -8.56 -6.01
C HIS A 47 -15.69 -9.60 -4.88
N GLU A 48 -14.43 -9.87 -4.53
CA GLU A 48 -14.04 -10.72 -3.38
C GLU A 48 -13.70 -9.88 -2.14
N ALA A 49 -13.68 -8.54 -2.25
CA ALA A 49 -13.36 -7.64 -1.15
C ALA A 49 -14.61 -7.39 -0.28
N ALA A 50 -14.41 -7.41 1.04
CA ALA A 50 -15.50 -7.18 1.99
C ALA A 50 -15.97 -5.70 1.95
N ALA A 51 -17.26 -5.49 2.20
CA ALA A 51 -17.81 -4.15 2.41
C ALA A 51 -17.08 -3.43 3.57
N GLY A 52 -16.84 -2.13 3.41
CA GLY A 52 -16.04 -1.32 4.33
C GLY A 52 -14.55 -1.31 4.03
N THR A 53 -14.07 -2.14 3.09
CA THR A 53 -12.69 -2.03 2.57
C THR A 53 -12.64 -1.09 1.39
N ILE A 54 -11.48 -0.48 1.13
CA ILE A 54 -11.31 0.48 0.04
C ILE A 54 -11.72 -0.14 -1.30
N ARG A 55 -11.31 -1.38 -1.59
CA ARG A 55 -11.67 -2.06 -2.84
C ARG A 55 -13.12 -2.53 -2.85
N GLY A 56 -13.67 -2.95 -1.70
CA GLY A 56 -15.07 -3.36 -1.61
C GLY A 56 -16.04 -2.21 -1.86
N ASP A 57 -15.69 -1.01 -1.41
CA ASP A 57 -16.58 0.15 -1.49
C ASP A 57 -16.38 0.97 -2.79
N TYR A 58 -15.17 1.01 -3.34
CA TYR A 58 -14.83 1.95 -4.41
C TYR A 58 -14.28 1.33 -5.71
N ALA A 59 -14.03 0.02 -5.76
CA ALA A 59 -13.55 -0.65 -6.95
C ALA A 59 -14.59 -1.62 -7.54
N LEU A 60 -14.56 -1.80 -8.86
CA LEU A 60 -15.58 -2.59 -9.55
C LEU A 60 -15.01 -3.87 -10.18
N VAL A 61 -13.89 -3.79 -10.93
CA VAL A 61 -13.44 -4.93 -11.75
C VAL A 61 -11.93 -5.00 -11.97
N GLY A 62 -11.40 -6.22 -11.89
CA GLY A 62 -10.09 -6.60 -12.41
C GLY A 62 -8.92 -5.83 -11.81
N LEU A 63 -7.98 -5.42 -12.68
CA LEU A 63 -6.76 -4.69 -12.32
C LEU A 63 -7.00 -3.20 -12.00
N ARG A 64 -8.23 -2.70 -12.19
CA ARG A 64 -8.62 -1.33 -11.83
C ARG A 64 -9.17 -1.32 -10.40
N ASN A 65 -8.31 -1.67 -9.45
CA ASN A 65 -8.65 -1.85 -8.04
C ASN A 65 -8.20 -0.69 -7.14
N LEU A 66 -8.03 0.50 -7.74
CA LEU A 66 -7.84 1.81 -7.11
C LEU A 66 -6.54 2.04 -6.32
N ILE A 67 -6.06 1.06 -5.55
CA ILE A 67 -4.98 1.24 -4.58
C ILE A 67 -4.01 0.04 -4.57
N HIS A 68 -2.73 0.32 -4.32
CA HIS A 68 -1.66 -0.65 -4.07
C HIS A 68 -1.21 -0.59 -2.61
N ALA A 69 -0.79 -1.72 -2.05
CA ALA A 69 -0.11 -1.80 -0.77
C ALA A 69 0.88 -2.97 -0.80
N SER A 70 2.05 -2.79 -0.18
CA SER A 70 3.08 -3.83 -0.06
C SER A 70 2.53 -5.08 0.67
N ASP A 71 3.06 -6.25 0.34
CA ASP A 71 2.57 -7.54 0.85
C ASP A 71 3.43 -8.16 1.96
N ALA A 72 4.70 -7.74 2.06
CA ALA A 72 5.69 -8.25 2.99
C ALA A 72 6.70 -7.15 3.38
N PRO A 73 7.44 -7.31 4.50
CA PRO A 73 8.46 -6.35 4.92
C PRO A 73 9.52 -6.06 3.84
N GLU A 74 9.99 -7.10 3.16
CA GLU A 74 11.05 -6.98 2.15
C GLU A 74 10.57 -6.23 0.90
N THR A 75 9.30 -6.43 0.53
CA THR A 75 8.68 -5.70 -0.60
C THR A 75 8.38 -4.26 -0.20
N ALA A 76 7.94 -4.01 1.03
CA ALA A 76 7.75 -2.66 1.55
C ALA A 76 9.06 -1.86 1.56
N GLU A 77 10.15 -2.44 2.07
CA GLU A 77 11.47 -1.78 2.09
C GLU A 77 11.94 -1.43 0.67
N SER A 78 11.83 -2.39 -0.27
CA SER A 78 12.20 -2.19 -1.67
C SER A 78 11.34 -1.13 -2.36
N GLU A 79 10.04 -1.09 -2.06
CA GLU A 79 9.11 -0.10 -2.61
C GLU A 79 9.35 1.29 -2.04
N ILE A 80 9.58 1.43 -0.73
CA ILE A 80 9.91 2.70 -0.08
C ILE A 80 11.19 3.28 -0.69
N ALA A 81 12.26 2.49 -0.80
CA ALA A 81 13.52 2.95 -1.39
C ALA A 81 13.37 3.38 -2.86
N LEU A 82 12.46 2.75 -3.60
CA LEU A 82 12.19 3.11 -4.99
C LEU A 82 11.39 4.42 -5.13
N TRP A 83 10.32 4.59 -4.35
CA TRP A 83 9.41 5.74 -4.47
C TRP A 83 9.89 6.98 -3.70
N PHE A 84 10.67 6.78 -2.64
CA PHE A 84 11.17 7.82 -1.75
C PHE A 84 12.70 7.70 -1.56
N PRO A 85 13.50 7.88 -2.61
CA PRO A 85 14.95 7.71 -2.52
C PRO A 85 15.66 8.73 -1.61
N GLN A 86 14.96 9.81 -1.22
CA GLN A 86 15.44 10.78 -0.23
C GLN A 86 15.11 10.39 1.23
N GLY A 87 14.43 9.26 1.43
CA GLY A 87 13.94 8.80 2.72
C GLY A 87 12.54 9.33 3.06
N VAL A 88 12.12 9.06 4.30
CA VAL A 88 10.83 9.50 4.86
C VAL A 88 11.05 10.65 5.86
N ILE A 89 9.99 11.39 6.14
CA ILE A 89 10.03 12.48 7.12
C ILE A 89 9.67 11.91 8.48
N GLU A 90 10.57 12.09 9.45
CA GLU A 90 10.30 11.81 10.86
C GLU A 90 9.66 13.02 11.54
N TYR A 91 8.60 12.78 12.29
CA TYR A 91 7.94 13.82 13.08
C TYR A 91 7.24 13.21 14.30
N PRO A 92 7.24 13.90 15.45
CA PRO A 92 6.52 13.42 16.63
C PRO A 92 5.01 13.59 16.45
N ARG A 93 4.23 12.63 16.94
CA ARG A 93 2.77 12.71 16.99
C ARG A 93 2.31 12.75 18.43
N ASP A 94 1.70 13.86 18.84
CA ASP A 94 1.18 14.02 20.22
C ASP A 94 0.14 12.96 20.59
N VAL A 95 -0.54 12.39 19.59
CA VAL A 95 -1.56 11.35 19.81
C VAL A 95 -0.96 10.00 20.25
N ASP A 96 0.32 9.74 19.95
CA ASP A 96 0.94 8.43 20.21
C ASP A 96 0.95 8.08 21.70
N ARG A 97 1.04 9.07 22.58
CA ARG A 97 0.93 8.90 24.04
C ARG A 97 -0.39 8.29 24.52
N TRP A 98 -1.42 8.29 23.67
CA TRP A 98 -2.74 7.71 23.94
C TRP A 98 -2.99 6.40 23.18
N MET A 99 -2.15 6.10 22.19
CA MET A 99 -2.36 4.97 21.26
C MET A 99 -1.41 3.80 21.51
N SER A 100 -0.30 4.01 22.20
CA SER A 100 0.66 2.96 22.57
C SER A 100 0.99 3.02 24.07
N GLU A 101 1.00 1.87 24.74
CA GLU A 101 1.43 1.75 26.15
C GLU A 101 2.95 1.86 26.31
N ASP A 102 3.71 1.71 25.22
CA ASP A 102 5.16 1.79 25.23
C ASP A 102 5.65 3.20 24.87
N LYS A 103 6.58 3.70 25.69
CA LYS A 103 7.39 4.89 25.46
C LYS A 103 8.03 4.80 24.06
N ALA A 104 7.81 5.81 23.22
CA ALA A 104 8.65 6.10 22.05
C ALA A 104 10.16 6.00 22.43
N PRO A 105 11.07 5.49 21.57
CA PRO A 105 11.11 5.65 20.12
C PRO A 105 11.28 4.34 19.30
N SER A 106 11.09 4.50 17.98
CA SER A 106 11.51 3.68 16.82
C SER A 106 11.96 2.24 17.06
#